data_AF-A0A943GXQ8-F1
#
_entry.id   AF-A0A943GXQ8-F1
#
_cell.length_a   1.000
_cell.length_b   1.000
_cell.length_c   1.000
_cell.angle_alpha   90.00
_cell.angle_beta   90.00
_cell.angle_gamma   90.00
#
_symmetry.space_group_name_H-M   'P 1'
#
loop_
_entity.id
_entity.type
_entity.pdbx_description
1 polymer ?
#
loop_
_entity_poly.entity_id
_entity_poly.type
_entity_poly.pdbx_seq_one_letter_code
_entity_poly.pdbx_strand_id
1 'polypeptide(L)'
;MELSVNLLRQMEELKKETGYSIGEQIAVFLPVFRFQMSGHEEEMNAQTLEMWDLFYTKRKKETFSHLKQSCRAIWDDLKCFPVQNGEKKMIFENSWMFARTYGGERGHEGTDLIPPENVRDYYRVVSMTDGVVEKIGWLEKGGWRIGIRSEHGGYFYYAHLSSYAKEFAVGEKVKAGDLLGYMGDTGYGAEENTMGKFDVHLHLGIYIQTERMEELSVNPYWILRFLADRNEI
;
A
#
# COMPACT_ATOMS: atom_id res chain seq x y z
N MET A 1 -6.25 0.10 11.19
CA MET A 1 -5.22 0.96 11.81
C MET A 1 -5.54 2.39 11.46
N GLU A 2 -5.72 3.23 12.47
CA GLU A 2 -5.85 4.68 12.30
C GLU A 2 -4.49 5.32 12.59
N LEU A 3 -4.02 6.14 11.65
CA LEU A 3 -2.77 6.90 11.75
C LEU A 3 -3.08 8.39 11.58
N SER A 4 -2.07 9.25 11.75
CA SER A 4 -2.15 10.68 11.48
C SER A 4 -0.92 11.12 10.67
N VAL A 5 -1.01 12.24 9.94
CA VAL A 5 0.16 12.78 9.22
C VAL A 5 1.26 13.21 10.20
N ASN A 6 0.88 13.79 11.34
CA ASN A 6 1.83 14.20 12.38
C ASN A 6 2.56 13.00 12.97
N LEU A 7 1.84 11.91 13.24
CA LEU A 7 2.41 10.65 13.69
C LEU A 7 3.42 10.10 12.68
N LEU A 8 3.06 10.07 11.39
CA LEU A 8 3.96 9.60 10.35
C LEU A 8 5.25 10.43 10.24
N ARG A 9 5.17 11.76 10.44
CA ARG A 9 6.34 12.65 10.51
C ARG A 9 7.20 12.36 11.74
N GLN A 10 6.57 12.16 12.91
CA GLN A 10 7.27 11.76 14.13
C GLN A 10 8.05 10.45 13.94
N MET A 11 7.47 9.47 13.23
CA MET A 11 8.14 8.19 12.95
C MET A 11 9.35 8.34 12.02
N GLU A 12 9.32 9.28 11.07
CA GLU A 12 10.47 9.61 10.24
C GLU A 12 11.61 10.23 11.04
N GLU A 13 11.31 11.15 11.97
CA GLU A 13 12.33 11.72 12.86
C GLU A 13 12.91 10.66 13.80
N LEU A 14 12.05 9.83 14.39
CA LEU A 14 12.49 8.74 15.27
C LEU A 14 13.31 7.69 14.53
N LYS A 15 13.02 7.45 13.25
CA LYS A 15 13.84 6.58 12.38
C LYS A 15 15.25 7.14 12.20
N LYS A 16 15.40 8.45 12.00
CA LYS A 16 16.72 9.10 11.88
C LYS A 16 17.52 9.01 13.18
N GLU A 17 16.85 9.11 14.32
CA GLU A 17 17.47 9.05 15.65
C GLU A 17 17.91 7.62 16.02
N THR A 18 17.04 6.63 15.80
CA THR A 18 17.20 5.27 16.37
C THR A 18 17.61 4.22 15.36
N GLY A 19 17.43 4.48 14.05
CA GLY A 19 17.61 3.50 12.99
C GLY A 19 16.46 2.49 12.83
N TYR A 20 15.46 2.51 13.70
CA TYR A 20 14.27 1.64 13.56
C TYR A 20 13.45 2.08 12.35
N SER A 21 13.16 1.14 11.46
CA SER A 21 12.26 1.36 10.33
C SER A 21 10.83 1.71 10.80
N ILE A 22 10.03 2.30 9.91
CA ILE A 22 8.63 2.61 10.23
C ILE A 22 7.87 1.32 10.57
N GLY A 23 8.07 0.24 9.81
CA GLY A 23 7.43 -1.04 10.10
C GLY A 23 7.78 -1.58 11.48
N GLU A 24 9.03 -1.43 11.91
CA GLU A 24 9.46 -1.83 13.26
C GLU A 24 8.85 -0.96 14.35
N GLN A 25 8.81 0.36 14.15
CA GLN A 25 8.17 1.28 15.09
C GLN A 25 6.67 0.99 15.23
N ILE A 26 5.95 0.76 14.11
CA ILE A 26 4.54 0.36 14.14
C ILE A 26 4.39 -0.95 14.90
N ALA A 27 5.23 -1.95 14.65
CA ALA A 27 5.14 -3.23 15.36
C ALA A 27 5.31 -3.10 16.87
N VAL A 28 6.15 -2.16 17.33
CA VAL A 28 6.35 -1.88 18.76
C VAL A 28 5.15 -1.16 19.36
N PHE A 29 4.68 -0.09 18.73
CA PHE A 29 3.68 0.79 19.34
C PHE A 29 2.23 0.36 19.11
N LEU A 30 1.95 -0.41 18.06
CA LEU A 30 0.59 -0.85 17.73
C LEU A 30 -0.08 -1.63 18.89
N PRO A 31 0.59 -2.58 19.58
CA PRO A 31 0.02 -3.23 20.76
C PRO A 31 -0.07 -2.31 21.99
N VAL A 32 0.87 -1.38 22.16
CA VAL A 32 0.89 -0.42 23.27
C VAL A 32 -0.36 0.47 23.23
N PHE A 33 -0.68 0.99 22.04
CA PHE A 33 -1.82 1.88 21.83
C PHE A 33 -3.09 1.15 21.37
N ARG A 34 -3.19 -0.17 21.62
CA ARG A 34 -4.39 -0.98 21.33
C ARG A 34 -4.92 -0.78 19.91
N PHE A 35 -4.02 -0.73 18.93
CA PHE A 35 -4.33 -0.55 17.50
C PHE A 35 -4.86 0.83 17.08
N GLN A 36 -4.80 1.82 17.97
CA GLN A 36 -5.22 3.21 17.72
C GLN A 36 -4.03 4.15 18.01
N MET A 37 -3.19 4.40 17.00
CA MET A 37 -1.92 5.13 17.24
C MET A 37 -2.06 6.65 17.18
N SER A 38 -3.07 7.17 16.49
CA SER A 38 -3.31 8.62 16.40
C SER A 38 -3.55 9.22 17.78
N GLY A 39 -2.91 10.35 18.09
CA GLY A 39 -3.03 11.04 19.38
C GLY A 39 -2.00 10.63 20.43
N HIS A 40 -1.10 9.69 20.12
CA HIS A 40 -0.02 9.23 21.00
C HIS A 40 1.37 9.70 20.53
N GLU A 41 1.45 10.74 19.70
CA GLU A 41 2.71 11.21 19.11
C GLU A 41 3.77 11.57 20.16
N GLU A 42 3.37 12.16 21.30
CA GLU A 42 4.28 12.56 22.38
C GLU A 42 4.85 11.36 23.16
N GLU A 43 4.13 10.23 23.19
CA GLU A 43 4.55 9.00 23.87
C GLU A 43 5.58 8.20 23.06
N MET A 44 5.73 8.52 21.77
CA MET A 44 6.62 7.84 20.83
C MET A 44 7.98 8.53 20.73
N ASN A 45 8.95 7.99 21.47
CA ASN A 45 10.33 8.45 21.49
C ASN A 45 11.32 7.26 21.61
N ALA A 46 12.62 7.54 21.52
CA ALA A 46 13.65 6.50 21.51
C ALA A 46 13.62 5.62 22.77
N GLN A 47 13.41 6.22 23.95
CA GLN A 47 13.40 5.48 25.22
C GLN A 47 12.21 4.51 25.29
N THR A 48 11.01 4.98 24.94
CA THR A 48 9.81 4.13 24.97
C THR A 48 9.88 3.05 23.90
N LEU A 49 10.39 3.37 22.71
CA LEU A 49 10.60 2.42 21.61
C LEU A 49 11.52 1.27 22.03
N GLU A 50 12.71 1.57 22.53
CA GLU A 50 13.70 0.57 22.95
C GLU A 50 13.20 -0.27 24.13
N MET A 51 12.53 0.37 25.10
CA MET A 51 11.97 -0.32 26.26
C MET A 51 10.92 -1.35 25.84
N TRP A 52 9.98 -0.96 24.98
CA TRP A 52 8.90 -1.86 24.54
C TRP A 52 9.40 -2.95 23.58
N ASP A 53 10.31 -2.62 22.66
CA ASP A 53 10.95 -3.63 21.80
C ASP A 53 11.65 -4.70 22.66
N LEU A 54 12.44 -4.28 23.66
CA LEU A 54 13.12 -5.20 24.56
C LEU A 54 12.12 -6.04 25.37
N PHE A 55 11.03 -5.44 25.85
CA PHE A 55 9.98 -6.13 26.58
C PHE A 55 9.34 -7.23 25.73
N TYR A 56 8.90 -6.91 24.50
CA TYR A 56 8.26 -7.89 23.62
C TYR A 56 9.25 -8.97 23.15
N THR A 57 10.48 -8.59 22.83
CA THR A 57 11.54 -9.54 22.46
C THR A 57 11.81 -10.56 23.58
N LYS A 58 11.75 -10.13 24.86
CA LYS A 58 11.94 -11.04 26.00
C LYS A 58 10.72 -11.86 26.38
N ARG A 59 9.51 -11.30 26.24
CA ARG A 59 8.27 -11.89 26.80
C ARG A 59 7.37 -12.56 25.76
N LYS A 60 7.46 -12.16 24.49
CA LYS A 60 6.54 -12.53 23.39
C LYS A 60 7.29 -12.68 22.05
N LYS A 61 8.53 -13.19 22.09
CA LYS A 61 9.48 -13.22 20.98
C LYS A 61 8.89 -13.65 19.63
N GLU A 62 8.22 -14.79 19.59
CA GLU A 62 7.68 -15.38 18.34
C GLU A 62 6.57 -14.51 17.75
N THR A 63 5.50 -14.26 18.51
CA THR A 63 4.38 -13.42 18.07
C THR A 63 4.84 -12.00 17.69
N PHE A 64 5.79 -11.43 18.44
CA PHE A 64 6.34 -10.12 18.13
C PHE A 64 7.18 -10.13 16.84
N SER A 65 7.92 -11.20 16.58
CA SER A 65 8.64 -11.39 15.31
C SER A 65 7.68 -11.43 14.13
N HIS A 66 6.56 -12.16 14.22
CA HIS A 66 5.56 -12.22 13.15
C HIS A 66 4.86 -10.88 12.93
N LEU A 67 4.55 -10.14 14.01
CA LEU A 67 4.01 -8.79 13.91
C LEU A 67 5.01 -7.85 13.22
N LYS A 68 6.28 -7.89 13.63
CA LYS A 68 7.36 -7.09 13.03
C LYS A 68 7.48 -7.39 11.54
N GLN A 69 7.54 -8.66 11.14
CA GLN A 69 7.57 -9.05 9.73
C GLN A 69 6.36 -8.51 8.95
N SER A 70 5.15 -8.64 9.51
CA SER A 70 3.92 -8.14 8.88
C SER A 70 3.95 -6.62 8.68
N CYS A 71 4.37 -5.86 9.69
CA CYS A 71 4.46 -4.40 9.58
C CYS A 71 5.55 -3.97 8.59
N ARG A 72 6.70 -4.65 8.58
CA ARG A 72 7.79 -4.36 7.63
C ARG A 72 7.38 -4.65 6.18
N ALA A 73 6.65 -5.74 5.93
CA ALA A 73 6.08 -6.07 4.62
C ALA A 73 5.17 -4.97 4.07
N ILE A 74 4.48 -4.24 4.95
CA ILE A 74 3.59 -3.13 4.58
C ILE A 74 4.38 -1.83 4.32
N TRP A 75 5.36 -1.51 5.18
CA TRP A 75 5.90 -0.16 5.30
C TRP A 75 7.32 0.05 4.80
N ASP A 76 8.20 -0.95 4.91
CA ASP A 76 9.65 -0.72 4.80
C ASP A 76 10.12 -0.60 3.35
N ASP A 77 9.41 -1.20 2.41
CA ASP A 77 9.78 -1.22 0.98
C ASP A 77 9.24 -0.03 0.19
N LEU A 78 8.43 0.83 0.81
CA LEU A 78 7.79 1.98 0.18
C LEU A 78 8.81 3.06 -0.18
N LYS A 79 8.92 3.37 -1.47
CA LYS A 79 9.88 4.38 -1.97
C LYS A 79 9.23 5.56 -2.69
N CYS A 80 8.13 5.34 -3.41
CA CYS A 80 7.46 6.43 -4.13
C CYS A 80 5.94 6.26 -4.22
N PHE A 81 5.25 7.36 -4.49
CA PHE A 81 3.81 7.38 -4.80
C PHE A 81 3.53 6.64 -6.12
N PRO A 82 2.41 5.90 -6.25
CA PRO A 82 2.17 4.98 -7.38
C PRO A 82 1.82 5.68 -8.71
N VAL A 83 1.71 7.01 -8.72
CA VAL A 83 1.30 7.79 -9.91
C VAL A 83 2.29 8.93 -10.12
N GLN A 84 2.91 9.02 -11.30
CA GLN A 84 3.91 10.03 -11.65
C GLN A 84 3.46 10.90 -12.84
N ASN A 85 2.76 12.01 -12.58
CA ASN A 85 2.24 12.89 -13.65
C ASN A 85 2.48 14.38 -13.40
N GLY A 86 3.66 14.73 -12.88
CA GLY A 86 4.02 16.12 -12.59
C GLY A 86 3.19 16.70 -11.44
N GLU A 87 2.65 17.91 -11.63
CA GLU A 87 1.90 18.65 -10.60
C GLU A 87 0.46 18.17 -10.39
N LYS A 88 -0.06 17.29 -11.27
CA LYS A 88 -1.44 16.81 -11.18
C LYS A 88 -1.61 15.86 -9.98
N LYS A 89 -2.19 16.37 -8.90
CA LYS A 89 -2.48 15.60 -7.68
C LYS A 89 -3.65 14.65 -7.89
N MET A 90 -3.50 13.41 -7.44
CA MET A 90 -4.59 12.43 -7.38
C MET A 90 -5.49 12.73 -6.18
N ILE A 91 -6.79 12.49 -6.34
CA ILE A 91 -7.78 12.59 -5.28
C ILE A 91 -8.04 11.17 -4.76
N PHE A 92 -7.98 10.98 -3.45
CA PHE A 92 -8.28 9.70 -2.81
C PHE A 92 -8.80 9.92 -1.40
N GLU A 93 -9.64 9.00 -0.93
CA GLU A 93 -10.23 9.04 0.41
C GLU A 93 -10.09 7.67 1.10
N ASN A 94 -10.31 7.65 2.42
CA ASN A 94 -10.33 6.42 3.18
C ASN A 94 -11.67 5.69 2.96
N SER A 95 -11.76 4.93 1.87
CA SER A 95 -12.95 4.15 1.52
C SER A 95 -12.91 2.70 2.02
N TRP A 96 -12.05 2.41 3.00
CA TRP A 96 -11.86 1.07 3.54
C TRP A 96 -13.18 0.47 4.05
N MET A 97 -13.51 -0.72 3.57
CA MET A 97 -14.75 -1.46 3.89
C MET A 97 -16.05 -0.76 3.48
N PHE A 98 -16.01 0.31 2.68
CA PHE A 98 -17.22 0.83 2.05
C PHE A 98 -17.86 -0.25 1.18
N ALA A 99 -19.19 -0.27 1.14
CA ALA A 99 -19.94 -1.31 0.45
C ALA A 99 -19.67 -1.29 -1.06
N ARG A 100 -19.39 -2.46 -1.63
CA ARG A 100 -19.36 -2.72 -3.07
C ARG A 100 -20.44 -3.75 -3.40
N THR A 101 -21.18 -3.51 -4.48
CA THR A 101 -22.38 -4.28 -4.85
C THR A 101 -22.18 -5.19 -6.06
N TYR A 102 -21.20 -4.92 -6.93
CA TYR A 102 -20.92 -5.75 -8.08
C TYR A 102 -20.27 -7.09 -7.69
N GLY A 103 -20.94 -8.19 -8.05
CA GLY A 103 -20.50 -9.55 -7.74
C GLY A 103 -20.63 -9.90 -6.25
N GLY A 104 -21.67 -9.39 -5.59
CA GLY A 104 -22.02 -9.64 -4.19
C GLY A 104 -21.66 -8.48 -3.24
N GLU A 105 -22.23 -8.49 -2.03
CA GLU A 105 -21.85 -7.56 -0.96
C GLU A 105 -20.42 -7.87 -0.50
N ARG A 106 -19.53 -6.89 -0.66
CA ARG A 106 -18.15 -6.98 -0.18
C ARG A 106 -17.67 -5.60 0.30
N GLY A 107 -16.66 -5.61 1.16
CA GLY A 107 -15.93 -4.39 1.51
C GLY A 107 -15.01 -3.95 0.37
N HIS A 108 -14.76 -2.65 0.27
CA HIS A 108 -13.70 -2.12 -0.56
C HIS A 108 -12.34 -2.31 0.14
N GLU A 109 -11.61 -3.34 -0.29
CA GLU A 109 -10.29 -3.71 0.24
C GLU A 109 -9.17 -3.08 -0.59
N GLY A 110 -9.03 -1.76 -0.50
CA GLY A 110 -8.02 -1.00 -1.24
C GLY A 110 -8.25 0.50 -1.13
N THR A 111 -7.63 1.27 -2.02
CA THR A 111 -7.89 2.70 -2.17
C THR A 111 -7.87 3.06 -3.65
N ASP A 112 -8.89 3.82 -4.08
CA ASP A 112 -8.98 4.30 -5.45
C ASP A 112 -8.35 5.69 -5.53
N LEU A 113 -7.41 5.86 -6.46
CA LEU A 113 -6.80 7.13 -6.81
C LEU A 113 -7.48 7.67 -8.06
N ILE A 114 -8.26 8.73 -7.87
CA ILE A 114 -9.03 9.40 -8.91
C ILE A 114 -8.18 10.52 -9.53
N PRO A 115 -8.01 10.53 -10.87
CA PRO A 115 -7.31 11.60 -11.56
C PRO A 115 -8.16 12.88 -11.63
N PRO A 116 -7.54 14.06 -11.80
CA PRO A 116 -8.26 15.34 -11.92
C PRO A 116 -9.07 15.44 -13.22
N GLU A 117 -8.67 14.73 -14.27
CA GLU A 117 -9.40 14.65 -15.53
C GLU A 117 -9.62 13.17 -15.88
N ASN A 118 -10.83 12.84 -16.33
CA ASN A 118 -11.24 11.48 -16.68
C ASN A 118 -10.66 11.05 -18.04
N VAL A 119 -9.34 10.84 -18.09
CA VAL A 119 -8.58 10.53 -19.31
C VAL A 119 -7.78 9.25 -19.11
N ARG A 120 -8.07 8.24 -19.92
CA ARG A 120 -7.34 6.95 -19.95
C ARG A 120 -6.00 7.10 -20.66
N ASP A 121 -5.11 6.14 -20.43
CA ASP A 121 -3.83 6.01 -21.14
C ASP A 121 -2.93 7.25 -21.05
N TYR A 122 -3.12 8.03 -19.98
CA TYR A 122 -2.42 9.29 -19.75
C TYR A 122 -1.63 9.25 -18.44
N TYR A 123 -2.29 8.87 -17.34
CA TYR A 123 -1.66 8.88 -16.03
C TYR A 123 -0.74 7.67 -15.84
N ARG A 124 0.56 7.92 -15.72
CA ARG A 124 1.60 6.91 -15.51
C ARG A 124 1.47 6.25 -14.14
N VAL A 125 1.29 4.92 -14.13
CA VAL A 125 1.29 4.09 -12.92
C VAL A 125 2.64 3.43 -12.78
N VAL A 126 3.30 3.65 -11.63
CA VAL A 126 4.64 3.17 -11.34
C VAL A 126 4.66 2.24 -10.13
N SER A 127 5.66 1.37 -10.05
CA SER A 127 5.84 0.54 -8.85
C SER A 127 6.21 1.40 -7.65
N MET A 128 5.51 1.24 -6.53
CA MET A 128 5.82 1.91 -5.27
C MET A 128 7.08 1.34 -4.59
N THR A 129 7.44 0.11 -4.93
CA THR A 129 8.48 -0.69 -4.28
C THR A 129 9.41 -1.32 -5.31
N ASP A 130 10.62 -1.68 -4.88
CA ASP A 130 11.38 -2.70 -5.59
C ASP A 130 10.70 -4.06 -5.36
N GLY A 131 10.79 -4.97 -6.32
CA GLY A 131 10.20 -6.28 -6.15
C GLY A 131 10.24 -7.13 -7.41
N VAL A 132 9.32 -8.09 -7.46
CA VAL A 132 9.10 -8.96 -8.61
C VAL A 132 7.64 -8.93 -9.04
N VAL A 133 7.40 -9.03 -10.35
CA VAL A 133 6.05 -9.23 -10.89
C VAL A 133 5.57 -10.62 -10.45
N GLU A 134 4.60 -10.68 -9.56
CA GLU A 134 4.06 -11.94 -9.03
C GLU A 134 2.82 -12.39 -9.81
N LYS A 135 1.93 -11.46 -10.18
CA LYS A 135 0.73 -11.73 -10.98
C LYS A 135 0.54 -10.64 -12.04
N ILE A 136 0.10 -11.01 -13.24
CA ILE A 136 -0.20 -10.08 -14.34
C ILE A 136 -1.30 -10.64 -15.24
N GLY A 137 -2.07 -9.76 -15.89
CA GLY A 137 -3.18 -10.10 -16.80
C GLY A 137 -4.56 -9.62 -16.34
N TRP A 138 -5.60 -10.23 -16.89
CA TRP A 138 -7.00 -9.86 -16.65
C TRP A 138 -7.60 -10.47 -15.37
N LEU A 139 -8.47 -9.70 -14.70
CA LEU A 139 -9.47 -10.20 -13.75
C LEU A 139 -10.80 -9.49 -14.01
N GLU A 140 -11.93 -10.21 -13.94
CA GLU A 140 -13.26 -9.62 -14.14
C GLU A 140 -13.47 -8.36 -13.29
N LYS A 141 -13.15 -8.40 -11.99
CA LYS A 141 -13.32 -7.24 -11.10
C LYS A 141 -12.17 -6.23 -11.15
N GLY A 142 -10.99 -6.63 -11.62
CA GLY A 142 -9.76 -5.83 -11.56
C GLY A 142 -9.30 -5.26 -12.89
N GLY A 143 -9.93 -5.66 -14.00
CA GLY A 143 -9.47 -5.37 -15.34
C GLY A 143 -8.05 -5.87 -15.60
N TRP A 144 -7.29 -5.08 -16.36
CA TRP A 144 -5.85 -5.28 -16.48
C TRP A 144 -5.18 -4.88 -15.18
N ARG A 145 -4.55 -5.88 -14.54
CA ARG A 145 -3.88 -5.70 -13.26
C ARG A 145 -2.46 -6.22 -13.30
N ILE A 146 -1.64 -5.69 -12.41
CA ILE A 146 -0.29 -6.20 -12.14
C ILE A 146 -0.05 -6.17 -10.64
N GLY A 147 0.61 -7.21 -10.15
CA GLY A 147 0.90 -7.41 -8.74
C GLY A 147 2.39 -7.53 -8.52
N ILE A 148 2.95 -6.68 -7.67
CA ILE A 148 4.38 -6.66 -7.35
C ILE A 148 4.57 -7.16 -5.92
N ARG A 149 5.38 -8.22 -5.74
CA ARG A 149 5.82 -8.69 -4.42
C ARG A 149 7.12 -8.00 -4.04
N SER A 150 7.11 -7.27 -2.94
CA SER A 150 8.26 -6.55 -2.40
C SER A 150 9.22 -7.46 -1.61
N GLU A 151 10.39 -6.94 -1.28
CA GLU A 151 11.47 -7.68 -0.59
C GLU A 151 11.04 -8.23 0.78
N HIS A 152 10.30 -7.45 1.57
CA HIS A 152 9.78 -7.86 2.87
C HIS A 152 8.45 -8.63 2.77
N GLY A 153 7.94 -8.90 1.56
CA GLY A 153 6.80 -9.78 1.33
C GLY A 153 5.45 -9.08 1.17
N GLY A 154 5.40 -7.75 1.05
CA GLY A 154 4.16 -7.03 0.71
C GLY A 154 3.77 -7.26 -0.74
N TYR A 155 2.51 -7.57 -1.02
CA TYR A 155 1.97 -7.65 -2.38
C TYR A 155 1.18 -6.39 -2.71
N PHE A 156 1.72 -5.63 -3.66
CA PHE A 156 1.18 -4.36 -4.14
C PHE A 156 0.42 -4.60 -5.44
N TYR A 157 -0.89 -4.39 -5.40
CA TYR A 157 -1.83 -4.69 -6.47
C TYR A 157 -2.28 -3.42 -7.17
N TYR A 158 -2.02 -3.31 -8.47
CA TYR A 158 -2.37 -2.17 -9.31
C TYR A 158 -3.40 -2.64 -10.34
N ALA A 159 -4.61 -2.09 -10.31
CA ALA A 159 -5.72 -2.53 -11.15
C ALA A 159 -6.31 -1.40 -12.01
N HIS A 160 -7.20 -1.80 -12.91
CA HIS A 160 -7.89 -0.93 -13.86
C HIS A 160 -6.95 -0.23 -14.85
N LEU A 161 -5.81 -0.84 -15.17
CA LEU A 161 -4.88 -0.28 -16.14
C LEU A 161 -5.53 -0.25 -17.53
N SER A 162 -5.26 0.81 -18.30
CA SER A 162 -5.63 0.86 -19.73
C SER A 162 -4.67 0.05 -20.59
N SER A 163 -3.39 0.07 -20.24
CA SER A 163 -2.31 -0.59 -20.95
C SER A 163 -1.14 -0.90 -20.00
N TYR A 164 -0.36 -1.93 -20.32
CA TYR A 164 0.95 -2.16 -19.69
C TYR A 164 2.02 -1.35 -20.41
N ALA A 165 3.04 -0.90 -19.67
CA ALA A 165 4.14 -0.13 -20.23
C ALA A 165 4.98 -0.90 -21.26
N LYS A 166 4.99 -2.21 -21.12
CA LYS A 166 5.66 -3.19 -21.98
C LYS A 166 5.08 -4.58 -21.68
N GLU A 167 5.56 -5.58 -22.41
CA GLU A 167 5.35 -6.96 -22.03
C GLU A 167 6.16 -7.28 -20.78
N PHE A 168 5.47 -7.63 -19.70
CA PHE A 168 6.08 -8.08 -18.44
C PHE A 168 5.93 -9.59 -18.30
N ALA A 169 6.92 -10.24 -17.68
CA ALA A 169 6.84 -11.65 -17.32
C ALA A 169 6.66 -11.82 -15.80
N VAL A 170 5.95 -12.86 -15.38
CA VAL A 170 5.96 -13.29 -13.97
C VAL A 170 7.40 -13.67 -13.57
N GLY A 171 7.84 -13.21 -12.40
CA GLY A 171 9.20 -13.35 -11.90
C GLY A 171 10.16 -12.24 -12.35
N GLU A 172 9.72 -11.34 -13.23
CA GLU A 172 10.53 -10.19 -13.67
C GLU A 172 10.76 -9.22 -12.51
N LYS A 173 12.01 -8.74 -12.37
CA LYS A 173 12.36 -7.74 -11.37
C LYS A 173 11.93 -6.35 -11.81
N VAL A 174 11.36 -5.59 -10.87
CA VAL A 174 11.03 -4.17 -11.03
C VAL A 174 11.68 -3.35 -9.93
N LYS A 175 11.96 -2.09 -10.23
CA LYS A 175 12.42 -1.09 -9.27
C LYS A 175 11.30 -0.11 -8.97
N ALA A 176 11.32 0.46 -7.76
CA ALA A 176 10.39 1.54 -7.45
C ALA A 176 10.57 2.70 -8.44
N GLY A 177 9.47 3.24 -8.93
CA GLY A 177 9.44 4.24 -9.99
C GLY A 177 9.42 3.69 -11.41
N ASP A 178 9.66 2.39 -11.62
CA ASP A 178 9.51 1.78 -12.94
C ASP A 178 8.04 1.89 -13.40
N LEU A 179 7.86 2.30 -14.65
CA LEU A 179 6.54 2.41 -15.27
C LEU A 179 5.94 1.03 -15.47
N LEU A 180 4.81 0.75 -14.82
CA LEU A 180 4.07 -0.51 -14.94
C LEU A 180 3.03 -0.42 -16.06
N GLY A 181 2.44 0.76 -16.26
CA GLY A 181 1.41 0.98 -17.25
C GLY A 181 0.74 2.32 -17.08
N TYR A 182 -0.44 2.44 -17.64
CA TYR A 182 -1.22 3.67 -17.62
C TYR A 182 -2.58 3.43 -16.97
N MET A 183 -3.04 4.41 -16.21
CA MET A 183 -4.34 4.39 -15.56
C MET A 183 -5.45 4.26 -16.60
N GLY A 184 -6.52 3.56 -16.25
CA GLY A 184 -7.64 3.33 -17.14
C GLY A 184 -8.92 3.06 -16.38
N ASP A 185 -9.85 2.42 -17.08
CA ASP A 185 -11.21 2.11 -16.64
C ASP A 185 -11.58 0.67 -17.03
N THR A 186 -10.60 -0.22 -17.05
CA THR A 186 -10.78 -1.62 -17.48
C THR A 186 -11.28 -2.49 -16.33
N GLY A 187 -12.22 -3.38 -16.61
CA GLY A 187 -12.81 -4.31 -15.64
C GLY A 187 -14.34 -4.30 -15.62
N TYR A 188 -14.90 -5.03 -14.66
CA TYR A 188 -16.33 -5.31 -14.41
C TYR A 188 -17.04 -6.08 -15.53
N GLY A 189 -16.31 -6.94 -16.22
CA GLY A 189 -16.86 -7.91 -17.16
C GLY A 189 -15.95 -9.13 -17.28
N ALA A 190 -16.56 -10.30 -17.47
CA ALA A 190 -15.83 -11.55 -17.65
C ALA A 190 -15.00 -11.55 -18.95
N GLU A 191 -15.46 -10.80 -19.96
CA GLU A 191 -14.74 -10.63 -21.22
C GLU A 191 -13.53 -9.72 -21.02
N GLU A 192 -12.37 -10.21 -21.47
CA GLU A 192 -11.11 -9.46 -21.48
C GLU A 192 -11.27 -8.16 -22.28
N ASN A 193 -10.62 -7.08 -21.83
CA ASN A 193 -10.75 -5.73 -22.39
C ASN A 193 -12.10 -5.03 -22.16
N THR A 194 -12.97 -5.55 -21.27
CA THR A 194 -14.14 -4.78 -20.82
C THR A 194 -13.69 -3.42 -20.26
N MET A 195 -14.29 -2.32 -20.73
CA MET A 195 -13.94 -0.96 -20.30
C MET A 195 -15.17 -0.05 -20.31
N GLY A 196 -15.06 1.15 -19.73
CA GLY A 196 -16.13 2.15 -19.73
C GLY A 196 -17.29 1.85 -18.77
N LYS A 197 -17.06 1.00 -17.77
CA LYS A 197 -18.08 0.64 -16.75
C LYS A 197 -18.06 1.58 -15.53
N PHE A 198 -17.01 2.38 -15.39
CA PHE A 198 -16.76 3.32 -14.30
C PHE A 198 -15.71 4.34 -14.78
N ASP A 199 -15.52 5.41 -14.02
CA ASP A 199 -14.53 6.45 -14.34
C ASP A 199 -13.09 5.96 -14.20
N VAL A 200 -12.18 6.59 -14.94
CA VAL A 200 -10.75 6.27 -14.89
C VAL A 200 -10.22 6.44 -13.48
N HIS A 201 -9.57 5.41 -12.95
CA HIS A 201 -8.88 5.46 -11.65
C HIS A 201 -7.84 4.35 -11.55
N LEU A 202 -6.90 4.50 -10.61
CA LEU A 202 -6.06 3.40 -10.17
C LEU A 202 -6.67 2.82 -8.89
N HIS A 203 -7.04 1.55 -8.91
CA HIS A 203 -7.30 0.82 -7.69
C HIS A 203 -5.98 0.24 -7.16
N LEU A 204 -5.57 0.66 -5.96
CA LEU A 204 -4.41 0.15 -5.25
C LEU A 204 -4.87 -0.78 -4.12
N GLY A 205 -4.38 -2.01 -4.11
CA GLY A 205 -4.50 -2.94 -3.00
C GLY A 205 -3.14 -3.27 -2.39
N ILE A 206 -3.10 -3.56 -1.09
CA ILE A 206 -1.90 -4.07 -0.41
C ILE A 206 -2.31 -5.30 0.38
N TYR A 207 -1.57 -6.39 0.19
CA TYR A 207 -1.84 -7.67 0.83
C TYR A 207 -0.57 -8.23 1.45
N ILE A 208 -0.72 -8.86 2.61
CA ILE A 208 0.37 -9.58 3.28
C ILE A 208 -0.05 -11.01 3.58
N GLN A 209 0.94 -11.89 3.62
CA GLN A 209 0.74 -13.25 4.13
C GLN A 209 1.02 -13.26 5.63
N THR A 210 0.16 -13.93 6.38
CA THR A 210 0.33 -14.20 7.81
C THR A 210 0.24 -15.70 8.06
N GLU A 211 0.56 -16.16 9.26
CA GLU A 211 0.42 -17.58 9.61
C GLU A 211 -1.02 -18.12 9.48
N ARG A 212 -2.02 -17.23 9.54
CA ARG A 212 -3.45 -17.60 9.53
C ARG A 212 -4.16 -17.30 8.22
N MET A 213 -3.59 -16.44 7.38
CA MET A 213 -4.23 -15.94 6.16
C MET A 213 -3.19 -15.79 5.06
N GLU A 214 -3.47 -16.40 3.91
CA GLU A 214 -2.61 -16.32 2.72
C GLU A 214 -2.62 -14.90 2.12
N GLU A 215 -3.77 -14.25 2.11
CA GLU A 215 -3.94 -12.87 1.64
C GLU A 215 -4.75 -12.08 2.67
N LEU A 216 -4.07 -11.33 3.54
CA LEU A 216 -4.68 -10.33 4.41
C LEU A 216 -4.59 -8.97 3.74
N SER A 217 -5.73 -8.38 3.40
CA SER A 217 -5.78 -7.02 2.85
C SER A 217 -5.49 -5.97 3.92
N VAL A 218 -4.76 -4.93 3.51
CA VAL A 218 -4.31 -3.82 4.35
C VAL A 218 -4.79 -2.52 3.73
N ASN A 219 -5.30 -1.60 4.56
CA ASN A 219 -5.77 -0.31 4.11
C ASN A 219 -4.62 0.56 3.55
N PRO A 220 -4.57 0.83 2.22
CA PRO A 220 -3.48 1.60 1.61
C PRO A 220 -3.58 3.11 1.89
N TYR A 221 -4.71 3.60 2.38
CA TYR A 221 -4.98 5.04 2.52
C TYR A 221 -3.87 5.78 3.29
N TRP A 222 -3.43 5.27 4.45
CA TRP A 222 -2.41 5.95 5.25
C TRP A 222 -1.02 5.92 4.61
N ILE A 223 -0.72 4.88 3.84
CA ILE A 223 0.51 4.77 3.06
C ILE A 223 0.51 5.79 1.93
N LEU A 224 -0.63 5.96 1.25
CA LEU A 224 -0.80 6.98 0.23
C LEU A 224 -0.68 8.39 0.82
N ARG A 225 -1.28 8.66 1.99
CA ARG A 225 -1.12 9.93 2.70
C ARG A 225 0.33 10.20 3.07
N PHE A 226 1.03 9.18 3.55
CA PHE A 226 2.45 9.26 3.90
C PHE A 226 3.33 9.64 2.70
N LEU A 227 3.14 8.94 1.58
CA LEU A 227 3.93 9.16 0.36
C LEU A 227 3.56 10.46 -0.35
N ALA A 228 2.30 10.89 -0.28
CA ALA A 228 1.88 12.19 -0.80
C ALA A 228 2.56 13.34 -0.04
N ASP A 229 2.62 13.28 1.29
CA ASP A 229 3.27 14.31 2.12
C ASP A 229 4.78 14.40 1.86
N ARG A 230 5.47 13.26 1.67
CA ARG A 230 6.89 13.23 1.30
C ARG A 230 7.19 13.88 -0.06
N ASN A 231 6.24 13.84 -0.99
CA ASN A 231 6.39 14.45 -2.32
C ASN A 231 6.03 15.95 -2.34
N GLU A 232 5.55 16.51 -1.22
CA GLU A 232 5.25 17.94 -1.07
C GLU A 232 6.38 18.74 -0.40
N ILE A 233 7.52 18.09 -0.12
CA ILE A 233 8.74 18.70 0.47
C ILE A 233 9.82 18.91 -0.59
#